data_AF-A0A516IT38-F1
#
_entry.id   AF-A0A516IT38-F1
#
_cell.length_a   1.000
_cell.length_b   1.000
_cell.length_c   1.000
_cell.angle_alpha   90.00
_cell.angle_beta   90.00
_cell.angle_gamma   90.00
#
_symmetry.space_group_name_H-M   'P 1'
#
loop_
_entity.id
_entity.type
_entity.pdbx_description
1 polymer ?
#
loop_
_entity_poly.entity_id
_entity_poly.type
_entity_poly.pdbx_seq_one_letter_code
_entity_poly.pdbx_strand_id
1 'polypeptide(L)'
;MKPNDSSLVQADMRRNDMLSSVTPFDPARRGYHAVYRENEINRCPGCGRTHWLVGRTLAECGFCSTALPLSESFRQPASAVFISRSGGQPNQAFAA
;
A
#
# COMPACT_ATOMS: atom_id res chain seq x y z
N MET A 1 35.71 -39.19 -35.69
CA MET A 1 34.39 -39.29 -35.04
C MET A 1 34.01 -37.90 -34.53
N LYS A 2 32.78 -37.46 -34.81
CA LYS A 2 32.31 -36.06 -34.66
C LYS A 2 32.15 -35.63 -33.19
N PRO A 3 32.32 -34.33 -32.87
CA PRO A 3 31.89 -33.74 -31.60
C PRO A 3 30.36 -33.71 -31.52
N ASN A 4 29.81 -33.93 -30.33
CA ASN A 4 28.39 -33.92 -30.02
C ASN A 4 27.90 -32.50 -29.76
N ASP A 5 27.07 -32.02 -30.67
CA ASP A 5 26.40 -30.73 -30.68
C ASP A 5 25.41 -30.61 -29.50
N SER A 6 25.78 -29.80 -28.50
CA SER A 6 24.88 -29.39 -27.40
C SER A 6 24.30 -27.98 -27.63
N SER A 7 24.26 -27.52 -28.89
CA SER A 7 23.91 -26.14 -29.22
C SER A 7 22.41 -25.91 -29.49
N LEU A 8 21.58 -26.94 -29.29
CA LEU A 8 20.17 -26.94 -29.71
C LEU A 8 19.14 -26.64 -28.63
N VAL A 9 19.56 -26.17 -27.45
CA VAL A 9 18.61 -25.65 -26.44
C VAL A 9 18.69 -24.12 -26.25
N GLN A 10 19.31 -23.42 -27.21
CA GLN A 10 19.59 -21.98 -27.10
C GLN A 10 18.62 -21.07 -27.88
N ALA A 11 17.58 -21.61 -28.50
CA ALA A 11 16.75 -20.85 -29.43
C ALA A 11 15.24 -21.07 -29.25
N ASP A 12 14.63 -20.69 -28.11
CA ASP A 12 13.15 -20.67 -28.04
C ASP A 12 12.48 -19.79 -26.96
N MET A 13 13.12 -18.71 -26.50
CA MET A 13 12.48 -17.76 -25.56
C MET A 13 12.66 -16.28 -25.89
N ARG A 14 12.88 -15.95 -27.16
CA ARG A 14 12.59 -14.59 -27.69
C ARG A 14 11.07 -14.49 -27.96
N ARG A 15 10.25 -14.48 -26.91
CA ARG A 15 8.79 -14.28 -27.02
C ARG A 15 8.36 -13.04 -26.24
N ASN A 16 8.02 -12.01 -27.03
CA ASN A 16 7.22 -10.82 -26.74
C ASN A 16 7.23 -10.23 -25.32
N ASP A 17 8.05 -9.19 -25.20
CA ASP A 17 7.90 -8.05 -24.28
C ASP A 17 6.61 -7.28 -24.63
N MET A 18 5.48 -7.57 -23.96
CA MET A 18 4.32 -6.64 -23.92
C MET A 18 3.28 -6.96 -22.84
N LEU A 19 3.59 -7.78 -21.84
CA LEU A 19 2.71 -7.99 -20.69
C LEU A 19 3.39 -7.41 -19.46
N SER A 20 3.04 -6.15 -19.17
CA SER A 20 3.22 -5.38 -17.94
C SER A 20 4.24 -5.96 -16.97
N SER A 21 5.35 -5.26 -16.76
CA SER A 21 6.27 -5.48 -15.66
C SER A 21 5.53 -5.40 -14.32
N VAL A 22 4.87 -6.49 -13.92
CA VAL A 22 4.32 -6.66 -12.58
C VAL A 22 5.54 -6.88 -11.70
N THR A 23 6.15 -5.78 -11.27
CA THR A 23 7.08 -5.84 -10.15
C THR A 23 6.35 -6.58 -9.03
N PRO A 24 6.92 -7.68 -8.48
CA PRO A 24 6.27 -8.44 -7.42
C PRO A 24 5.87 -7.48 -6.29
N PHE A 25 4.62 -7.62 -5.84
CA PHE A 25 4.08 -6.79 -4.77
C PHE A 25 4.89 -7.06 -3.49
N ASP A 26 5.80 -6.16 -3.16
CA ASP A 26 6.60 -6.19 -1.94
C ASP A 26 5.94 -5.31 -0.85
N PRO A 27 5.20 -5.90 0.10
CA PRO A 27 4.54 -5.15 1.16
C PRO A 27 5.52 -4.49 2.13
N ALA A 28 6.75 -4.98 2.25
CA ALA A 28 7.75 -4.40 3.14
C ALA A 28 8.31 -3.08 2.57
N ARG A 29 8.45 -2.98 1.25
CA ARG A 29 8.97 -1.77 0.57
C ARG A 29 7.96 -0.64 0.43
N ARG A 30 6.66 -0.94 0.31
CA ARG A 30 5.59 0.08 0.25
C ARG A 30 5.01 0.47 1.62
N GLY A 31 5.25 -0.35 2.65
CA GLY A 31 4.53 -0.26 3.91
C GLY A 31 3.14 -0.90 3.83
N TYR A 32 2.54 -1.16 4.99
CA TYR A 32 1.23 -1.81 5.09
C TYR A 32 0.14 -0.92 4.50
N HIS A 33 -0.43 -1.33 3.36
CA HIS A 33 -1.32 -0.49 2.56
C HIS A 33 -2.71 -1.11 2.34
N ALA A 34 -3.45 -1.28 3.43
CA ALA A 34 -4.83 -1.74 3.38
C ALA A 34 -5.78 -0.58 3.05
N VAL A 35 -6.61 -0.77 2.03
CA VAL A 35 -7.57 0.22 1.51
C VAL A 35 -8.90 -0.48 1.31
N TYR A 36 -10.00 0.20 1.63
CA TYR A 36 -11.34 -0.30 1.34
C TYR A 36 -11.72 -0.02 -0.13
N ARG A 37 -12.22 -1.03 -0.84
CA ARG A 37 -12.74 -0.91 -2.22
C ARG A 37 -14.22 -1.26 -2.28
N GLU A 38 -15.06 -0.37 -2.76
CA GLU A 38 -16.53 -0.53 -2.72
C GLU A 38 -17.04 -1.81 -3.43
N ASN A 39 -16.38 -2.23 -4.51
CA ASN A 39 -16.79 -3.35 -5.36
C ASN A 39 -16.01 -4.65 -5.08
N GLU A 40 -15.41 -4.78 -3.89
CA GLU A 40 -14.63 -5.95 -3.49
C GLU A 40 -15.04 -6.46 -2.11
N ILE A 41 -14.78 -7.74 -1.82
CA ILE A 41 -14.94 -8.29 -0.47
C ILE A 41 -13.77 -7.84 0.39
N ASN A 42 -13.96 -6.75 1.12
CA ASN A 42 -12.96 -6.23 2.05
C ASN A 42 -12.97 -7.01 3.37
N ARG A 43 -11.87 -7.69 3.69
CA ARG A 43 -11.64 -8.28 5.02
C ARG A 43 -10.89 -7.29 5.91
N CYS A 44 -11.36 -7.14 7.14
CA CYS A 44 -10.70 -6.31 8.14
C CYS A 44 -9.33 -6.91 8.49
N PRO A 45 -8.23 -6.15 8.41
CA PRO A 45 -6.93 -6.67 8.76
C PRO A 45 -6.71 -6.86 10.27
N GLY A 46 -7.54 -6.23 11.11
CA GLY A 46 -7.50 -6.42 12.56
C GLY A 46 -8.17 -7.72 13.01
N CYS A 47 -9.37 -8.04 12.51
CA CYS A 47 -10.18 -9.16 13.02
C CYS A 47 -10.69 -10.14 11.94
N GLY A 48 -10.34 -9.94 10.66
CA GLY A 48 -10.71 -10.80 9.54
C GLY A 48 -12.17 -10.69 9.05
N ARG A 49 -13.03 -9.95 9.77
CA ARG A 49 -14.46 -9.80 9.44
C ARG A 49 -14.70 -8.81 8.31
N THR A 50 -15.89 -8.82 7.73
CA THR A 50 -16.23 -8.05 6.52
C THR A 50 -17.30 -6.98 6.75
N HIS A 51 -17.67 -6.69 8.00
CA HIS A 51 -18.64 -5.63 8.30
C HIS A 51 -17.94 -4.28 8.43
N TRP A 52 -18.44 -3.31 7.68
CA TRP A 52 -17.87 -1.97 7.57
C TRP A 52 -18.95 -0.90 7.71
N LEU A 53 -18.63 0.14 8.48
CA LEU A 53 -19.32 1.43 8.49
C LEU A 53 -18.59 2.35 7.50
N VAL A 54 -19.17 2.58 6.33
CA VAL A 54 -18.54 3.34 5.25
C VAL A 54 -18.87 4.82 5.41
N GLY A 55 -17.87 5.63 5.72
CA GLY A 55 -17.96 7.08 5.82
C GLY A 55 -17.60 7.79 4.50
N ARG A 56 -17.22 9.07 4.59
CA ARG A 56 -16.81 9.88 3.43
C ARG A 56 -15.37 9.63 2.99
N THR A 57 -14.49 9.30 3.93
CA THR A 57 -13.03 9.15 3.70
C THR A 57 -12.47 7.83 4.19
N LEU A 58 -13.18 7.18 5.12
CA LEU A 58 -12.75 5.97 5.81
C LEU A 58 -13.89 4.94 5.81
N ALA A 59 -13.53 3.67 5.88
CA ALA A 59 -14.40 2.58 6.27
C ALA A 59 -13.91 2.02 7.62
N GLU A 60 -14.79 2.00 8.62
CA GLU A 60 -14.48 1.49 9.96
C GLU A 60 -15.07 0.10 10.16
N CYS A 61 -14.29 -0.84 10.70
CA CYS A 61 -14.79 -2.18 11.00
C CYS A 61 -15.75 -2.13 12.20
N GLY A 62 -17.00 -2.56 11.99
CA GLY A 62 -18.02 -2.56 13.05
C GLY A 62 -17.80 -3.56 14.20
N PHE A 63 -16.65 -4.24 14.26
CA PHE A 63 -16.30 -5.21 15.30
C PHE A 63 -15.08 -4.83 16.14
N CYS A 64 -14.03 -4.30 15.50
CA CYS A 64 -12.76 -3.98 16.18
C CYS A 64 -12.31 -2.54 15.95
N SER A 65 -13.15 -1.70 15.31
CA SER A 65 -12.89 -0.29 15.01
C SER A 65 -11.63 -0.01 14.19
N THR A 66 -11.06 -1.02 13.53
CA THR A 66 -9.99 -0.80 12.54
C THR A 66 -10.54 0.03 11.38
N ALA A 67 -9.93 1.18 11.12
CA ALA A 67 -10.32 2.09 10.05
C ALA A 67 -9.36 1.99 8.85
N LEU A 68 -9.93 1.87 7.65
CA LEU A 68 -9.19 1.88 6.38
C LEU A 68 -9.58 3.10 5.55
N PRO A 69 -8.65 3.74 4.82
CA PRO A 69 -9.00 4.75 3.82
C PRO A 69 -9.83 4.14 2.69
N LEU A 70 -10.79 4.90 2.16
CA LEU A 70 -11.50 4.54 0.93
C LEU A 70 -10.55 4.68 -0.26
N SER A 71 -10.67 3.80 -1.25
CA SER A 71 -9.83 3.85 -2.46
C SER A 71 -9.94 5.15 -3.23
N GLU A 72 -11.10 5.80 -3.21
CA GLU A 72 -11.30 7.12 -3.83
C GLU A 72 -10.54 8.21 -3.06
N SER A 73 -10.61 8.19 -1.73
CA SER A 73 -9.92 9.14 -0.86
C SER A 73 -8.40 8.92 -0.85
N PHE A 74 -7.96 7.68 -1.06
CA PHE A 74 -6.55 7.34 -1.13
C PHE A 74 -5.84 7.89 -2.38
N ARG A 75 -6.58 8.22 -3.45
CA ARG A 75 -6.01 8.80 -4.68
C ARG A 75 -5.46 10.20 -4.48
N GLN A 76 -5.89 10.90 -3.44
CA GLN A 76 -5.18 12.08 -2.97
C GLN A 76 -4.04 11.58 -2.09
N PRO A 77 -2.77 11.88 -2.39
CA PRO A 77 -1.69 11.52 -1.49
C PRO A 77 -1.99 12.20 -0.16
N ALA A 78 -2.41 11.40 0.83
CA ALA A 78 -2.35 11.81 2.21
C ALA A 78 -0.86 11.91 2.53
N SER A 79 -0.26 13.05 2.19
CA SER A 79 1.05 13.40 2.69
C SER A 79 0.95 13.30 4.19
N ALA A 80 1.71 12.35 4.78
CA ALA A 80 1.77 12.22 6.22
C ALA A 80 2.28 13.56 6.76
N VAL A 81 1.38 14.33 7.39
CA VAL A 81 1.75 15.58 8.03
C VAL A 81 2.42 15.20 9.34
N PHE A 82 3.75 15.19 9.35
CA PHE A 82 4.53 15.04 10.56
C PHE A 82 4.48 16.36 11.34
N ILE A 83 3.51 16.49 12.26
CA ILE A 83 3.47 17.61 13.19
C ILE A 83 4.48 17.33 14.30
N SER A 84 5.72 17.82 14.13
CA SER A 84 6.67 17.89 15.23
C SER A 84 6.31 19.07 16.12
N ARG A 85 5.72 18.80 17.29
CA ARG A 85 5.58 19.82 18.34
C ARG A 85 6.96 19.97 18.98
N SER A 86 7.78 20.89 18.47
CA SER A 86 8.95 21.38 19.20
C SER A 86 8.45 21.93 20.54
N GLY A 87 8.78 21.22 21.63
CA GLY A 87 8.42 21.60 22.99
C GLY A 87 8.76 23.07 23.23
N GLY A 88 7.74 23.83 23.64
CA GLY A 88 7.85 25.28 23.80
C GLY A 88 9.00 25.65 24.73
N GLN A 89 9.76 26.68 24.33
CA GLN A 89 10.55 27.45 25.28
C GLN A 89 9.59 28.17 26.24
N PRO A 90 9.65 27.94 27.57
CA PRO A 90 8.96 28.77 28.52
C PRO A 90 9.95 29.79 29.10
N ASN A 91 10.02 31.00 28.53
CA ASN A 91 10.41 32.27 29.20
C ASN A 91 11.01 33.33 28.25
N GLN A 92 10.19 33.99 27.43
CA GLN A 92 10.56 35.33 26.96
C GLN A 92 9.68 36.33 27.73
N ALA A 93 10.22 36.79 28.86
CA ALA A 93 9.66 37.86 29.66
C ALA A 93 9.53 39.13 28.81
N PHE A 94 8.34 39.72 28.78
CA PHE A 94 8.17 41.08 28.29
C PHE A 94 8.69 42.03 29.39
N ALA A 95 9.79 42.72 29.13
CA ALA A 95 10.19 43.87 29.93
C ALA A 95 9.36 45.08 29.48
N ALA A 96 8.73 45.76 30.45
CA ALA A 96 7.95 46.99 30.28
C ALA A 96 8.85 48.22 30.34
#